data_AF-A0A5J4XFS1-F1
#
_entry.id   AF-A0A5J4XFS1-F1
#
_cell.length_a   1.000
_cell.length_b   1.000
_cell.length_c   1.000
_cell.angle_alpha   90.00
_cell.angle_beta   90.00
_cell.angle_gamma   90.00
#
_symmetry.space_group_name_H-M   'P 1'
#
loop_
_entity.id
_entity.type
_entity.pdbx_description
1 polymer ?
#
loop_
_entity_poly.entity_id
_entity_poly.type
_entity_poly.pdbx_seq_one_letter_code
_entity_poly.pdbx_strand_id
1 'polypeptide(L)'
;MFASGEAVPSRPGPDLDENFWNFVTELDAGLQSTIPLDLPELSCILSADIQQPEQNQNAPALCPNNNQQLTAVERRQEKNRLAQKRFRQRKKERSSTTEAQLAETTSQLHNLKLKQKELEARNALLEKLARLDKQHKIQQESPTNGCNVLLWQDDAEAVLSTIKEVMEGSAVVLTVHGYKQLMALEDFASWTAVQFAKLYTAYTHKQAQHLVEIADDPDSPALASLHRWSLEITAIFTCLSITNPRVMDVLSVSSMDVELQSEPHPDTFYDDLLATMDFTPSQERDLLQLRRLLYGRTGQLLRERQAFLNRMSDAEQNAQLIMSQPVKLGYCHASDALGEVTKIAEQLHSNAMDDRKSYKTFSSAFFRGIQTSKQHAISMVHPYPFLMDATKQLEALARQHKEPPIQTLMKPGGVDDMQHAANWETVVKYVQTFEAGNLHCHHPFLKDHANEAVDTVPHGC
;
A
#
# COMPACT_ATOMS: atom_id res chain seq x y z
N MET A 1 -66.00 -25.06 -23.93
CA MET A 1 -65.58 -24.04 -24.90
C MET A 1 -64.99 -22.88 -24.11
N PHE A 2 -63.69 -22.89 -23.87
CA PHE A 2 -62.96 -21.76 -23.29
C PHE A 2 -61.73 -21.51 -24.17
N ALA A 3 -61.55 -20.24 -24.52
CA ALA A 3 -60.54 -19.76 -25.44
C ALA A 3 -59.19 -19.60 -24.74
N SER A 4 -58.16 -20.14 -25.38
CA SER A 4 -56.74 -19.97 -25.08
C SER A 4 -56.21 -18.74 -25.82
N GLY A 5 -55.66 -17.78 -25.08
CA GLY A 5 -54.87 -16.67 -25.60
C GLY A 5 -53.52 -16.68 -24.91
N GLU A 6 -52.48 -17.17 -25.61
CA GLU A 6 -51.10 -17.13 -25.16
C GLU A 6 -50.53 -15.72 -25.39
N ALA A 7 -49.99 -15.12 -24.31
CA ALA A 7 -49.31 -13.84 -24.35
C ALA A 7 -47.87 -14.01 -24.85
N VAL A 8 -47.52 -13.29 -25.91
CA VAL A 8 -46.15 -13.18 -26.43
C VAL A 8 -45.34 -12.27 -25.49
N PRO A 9 -44.14 -12.69 -25.02
CA PRO A 9 -43.30 -11.82 -24.21
C PRO A 9 -42.73 -10.68 -25.06
N SER A 10 -42.99 -9.45 -24.62
CA SER A 10 -42.45 -8.22 -25.15
C SER A 10 -40.91 -8.20 -25.07
N ARG A 11 -40.24 -7.93 -26.19
CA ARG A 11 -38.79 -7.70 -26.26
C ARG A 11 -38.38 -6.54 -25.35
N PRO A 12 -37.28 -6.65 -24.60
CA PRO A 12 -36.69 -5.51 -23.90
C PRO A 12 -36.15 -4.50 -24.94
N GLY A 13 -36.45 -3.22 -24.73
CA GLY A 13 -36.07 -2.10 -25.60
C GLY A 13 -34.59 -1.68 -25.46
N PRO A 14 -34.13 -0.73 -26.30
CA PRO A 14 -32.72 -0.40 -26.53
C PRO A 14 -32.06 0.54 -25.49
N ASP A 15 -32.58 0.62 -24.26
CA ASP A 15 -32.07 1.54 -23.21
C ASP A 15 -30.75 1.09 -22.54
N LEU A 16 -30.12 0.03 -23.03
CA LEU A 16 -28.81 -0.44 -22.54
C LEU A 16 -27.63 0.34 -23.14
N ASP A 17 -27.83 1.06 -24.24
CA ASP A 17 -26.74 1.71 -24.98
C ASP A 17 -26.26 3.01 -24.30
N GLU A 18 -27.17 3.87 -23.83
CA GLU A 18 -26.78 5.14 -23.17
C GLU A 18 -26.02 4.93 -21.85
N ASN A 19 -26.40 3.92 -21.07
CA ASN A 19 -25.71 3.60 -19.81
C ASN A 19 -24.29 3.05 -20.02
N PHE A 20 -24.05 2.40 -21.16
CA PHE A 20 -22.73 1.89 -21.54
C PHE A 20 -21.81 3.04 -21.98
N TRP A 21 -22.30 3.97 -22.80
CA TRP A 21 -21.53 5.14 -23.24
C TRP A 21 -21.24 6.11 -22.10
N ASN A 22 -22.19 6.35 -21.19
CA ASN A 22 -21.94 7.16 -19.99
C ASN A 22 -20.86 6.52 -19.10
N PHE A 23 -20.86 5.20 -18.95
CA PHE A 23 -19.83 4.46 -18.22
C PHE A 23 -18.43 4.54 -18.87
N VAL A 24 -18.34 4.45 -20.20
CA VAL A 24 -17.08 4.61 -20.95
C VAL A 24 -16.54 6.04 -20.82
N THR A 25 -17.41 7.03 -20.84
CA THR A 25 -17.04 8.46 -20.76
C THR A 25 -16.63 8.87 -19.34
N GLU A 26 -17.29 8.33 -18.30
CA GLU A 26 -16.91 8.52 -16.89
C GLU A 26 -15.56 7.87 -16.55
N LEU A 27 -15.23 6.73 -17.18
CA LEU A 27 -13.93 6.05 -17.03
C LEU A 27 -12.76 6.85 -17.62
N ASP A 28 -13.00 7.59 -18.71
CA ASP A 28 -11.99 8.46 -19.33
C ASP A 28 -11.81 9.77 -18.52
N ALA A 29 -12.90 10.31 -17.97
CA ALA A 29 -12.87 11.52 -17.13
C ALA A 29 -12.22 11.30 -15.75
N GLY A 30 -12.39 10.12 -15.15
CA GLY A 30 -11.82 9.79 -13.84
C GLY A 30 -10.28 9.69 -13.83
N LEU A 31 -9.67 9.33 -14.96
CA LEU A 31 -8.21 9.15 -15.07
C LEU A 31 -7.46 10.44 -15.46
N GLN A 32 -8.14 11.47 -15.98
CA GLN A 32 -7.52 12.75 -16.34
C GLN A 32 -7.56 13.80 -15.20
N SER A 33 -8.34 13.57 -14.14
CA SER A 33 -8.70 14.59 -13.13
C SER A 33 -7.77 14.73 -11.91
N THR A 34 -6.68 13.96 -11.80
CA THR A 34 -5.76 14.10 -10.65
C THR A 34 -4.33 14.16 -11.15
N ILE A 35 -3.77 15.38 -11.24
CA ILE A 35 -2.37 15.76 -10.95
C ILE A 35 -2.19 17.21 -11.46
N PRO A 36 -2.20 18.24 -10.60
CA PRO A 36 -1.58 19.52 -10.91
C PRO A 36 -0.07 19.43 -10.64
N LEU A 37 0.73 19.76 -11.66
CA LEU A 37 2.20 19.80 -11.64
C LEU A 37 2.66 21.24 -11.41
N ASP A 38 3.52 21.45 -10.42
CA ASP A 38 4.65 22.40 -10.51
C ASP A 38 5.58 22.22 -9.31
N LEU A 39 6.90 22.14 -9.55
CA LEU A 39 7.98 22.83 -8.82
C LEU A 39 9.39 22.32 -9.24
N PRO A 40 10.44 23.13 -9.02
CA PRO A 40 11.69 23.10 -9.78
C PRO A 40 12.84 22.36 -9.09
N GLU A 41 13.78 21.90 -9.90
CA GLU A 41 15.06 21.30 -9.48
C GLU A 41 16.00 22.33 -8.84
N LEU A 42 16.57 21.97 -7.69
CA LEU A 42 17.79 22.59 -7.17
C LEU A 42 18.85 21.53 -6.84
N SER A 43 20.03 21.83 -7.35
CA SER A 43 21.29 21.11 -7.28
C SER A 43 21.92 21.19 -5.88
N CYS A 44 22.79 20.22 -5.55
CA CYS A 44 23.97 20.50 -4.74
C CYS A 44 25.07 19.46 -4.94
N ILE A 45 26.24 19.98 -5.32
CA ILE A 45 27.57 19.36 -5.39
C ILE A 45 28.25 19.58 -4.03
N LEU A 46 28.99 18.58 -3.53
CA LEU A 46 30.34 18.68 -2.95
C LEU A 46 30.58 17.59 -1.90
N SER A 47 31.59 16.76 -2.13
CA SER A 47 32.44 16.22 -1.07
C SER A 47 33.83 15.98 -1.66
N ALA A 48 34.80 16.74 -1.17
CA ALA A 48 36.19 16.67 -1.55
C ALA A 48 36.90 15.57 -0.74
N ASP A 49 37.62 14.71 -1.45
CA ASP A 49 38.48 13.66 -0.90
C ASP A 49 39.62 14.23 -0.05
N ILE A 50 39.69 13.81 1.22
CA ILE A 50 40.85 14.00 2.08
C ILE A 50 41.73 12.75 1.95
N GLN A 51 42.80 12.86 1.16
CA GLN A 51 43.85 11.85 1.03
C GLN A 51 44.48 11.53 2.39
N GLN A 52 44.41 10.26 2.79
CA GLN A 52 45.17 9.72 3.91
C GLN A 52 46.65 9.54 3.52
N PRO A 53 47.62 9.90 4.39
CA PRO A 53 49.02 9.63 4.12
C PRO A 53 49.37 8.17 4.44
N GLU A 54 50.00 7.53 3.46
CA GLU A 54 50.55 6.18 3.48
C GLU A 54 51.39 5.89 4.74
N GLN A 55 51.03 4.81 5.44
CA GLN A 55 51.87 4.22 6.48
C GLN A 55 52.97 3.37 5.83
N ASN A 56 54.13 3.99 5.63
CA ASN A 56 55.33 3.29 5.19
C ASN A 56 55.97 2.57 6.40
N GLN A 57 55.58 1.31 6.62
CA GLN A 57 56.19 0.39 7.59
C GLN A 57 57.30 -0.40 6.90
N ASN A 58 58.55 0.08 6.96
CA ASN A 58 59.73 -0.76 6.81
C ASN A 58 60.97 0.02 7.29
N ALA A 59 61.42 -0.26 8.51
CA ALA A 59 62.75 0.12 8.99
C ALA A 59 63.36 -1.07 9.73
N PRO A 60 64.53 -1.58 9.30
CA PRO A 60 65.20 -2.70 9.95
C PRO A 60 65.92 -2.24 11.23
N ALA A 61 65.76 -3.05 12.28
CA ALA A 61 66.43 -2.89 13.56
C ALA A 61 67.93 -3.27 13.42
N LEU A 62 68.81 -2.28 13.44
CA LEU A 62 70.23 -2.44 13.70
C LEU A 62 70.68 -1.34 14.67
N CYS A 63 70.87 -1.71 15.93
CA CYS A 63 71.50 -0.88 16.94
C CYS A 63 72.98 -1.29 17.10
N PRO A 64 73.96 -0.42 16.81
CA PRO A 64 75.24 -0.45 17.48
C PRO A 64 75.18 0.46 18.72
N ASN A 65 75.54 -0.13 19.86
CA ASN A 65 75.71 0.49 21.15
C ASN A 65 76.88 1.49 21.11
N ASN A 66 76.61 2.74 20.69
CA ASN A 66 77.57 3.83 20.81
C ASN A 66 77.11 4.77 21.92
N ASN A 67 77.78 4.67 23.07
CA ASN A 67 77.72 5.62 24.19
C ASN A 67 78.36 6.97 23.80
N GLN A 68 77.86 7.59 22.74
CA GLN A 68 78.17 9.00 22.47
C GLN A 68 77.29 9.82 23.41
N GLN A 69 77.94 10.49 24.37
CA GLN A 69 77.25 11.43 25.25
C GLN A 69 76.66 12.54 24.38
N LEU A 70 75.35 12.44 24.11
CA LEU A 70 74.58 13.46 23.41
C LEU A 70 74.87 14.81 24.05
N THR A 71 75.28 15.74 23.20
CA THR A 71 75.50 17.14 23.57
C THR A 71 74.23 17.69 24.21
N ALA A 72 74.35 18.71 25.06
CA ALA A 72 73.20 19.31 25.72
C ALA A 72 72.12 19.79 24.72
N VAL A 73 72.55 20.15 23.50
CA VAL A 73 71.68 20.57 22.39
C VAL A 73 70.85 19.39 21.86
N GLU A 74 71.47 18.23 21.62
CA GLU A 74 70.77 17.04 21.11
C GLU A 74 69.76 16.50 22.13
N ARG A 75 70.11 16.47 23.42
CA ARG A 75 69.17 16.12 24.49
C ARG A 75 67.96 17.05 24.54
N ARG A 76 68.15 18.34 24.24
CA ARG A 76 67.05 19.32 24.17
C ARG A 76 66.17 19.10 22.94
N GLN A 77 66.76 18.80 21.78
CA GLN A 77 66.03 18.49 20.55
C GLN A 77 65.21 17.20 20.69
N GLU A 78 65.77 16.16 21.30
CA GLU A 78 65.06 14.89 21.53
C GLU A 78 63.89 15.06 22.50
N LYS A 79 64.08 15.82 23.60
CA LYS A 79 62.97 16.21 24.49
C LYS A 79 61.87 16.98 23.76
N ASN A 80 62.24 17.89 22.85
CA ASN A 80 61.26 18.64 22.06
C ASN A 80 60.51 17.72 21.08
N ARG A 81 61.21 16.82 20.39
CA ARG A 81 60.60 15.83 19.49
C ARG A 81 59.62 14.91 20.22
N LEU A 82 59.98 14.43 21.42
CA LEU A 82 59.08 13.63 22.28
C LEU A 82 57.88 14.44 22.76
N ALA A 83 58.08 15.70 23.16
CA ALA A 83 57.00 16.60 23.56
C ALA A 83 56.03 16.86 22.39
N GLN A 84 56.53 17.11 21.18
CA GLN A 84 55.72 17.32 19.99
C GLN A 84 54.96 16.05 19.58
N LYS A 85 55.60 14.87 19.68
CA LYS A 85 54.92 13.58 19.44
C LYS A 85 53.76 13.38 20.41
N ARG A 86 53.99 13.59 21.72
CA ARG A 86 52.94 13.52 22.76
C ARG A 86 51.83 14.54 22.52
N PHE A 87 52.18 15.75 22.08
CA PHE A 87 51.20 16.78 21.75
C PHE A 87 50.30 16.37 20.57
N ARG A 88 50.90 15.88 19.47
CA ARG A 88 50.14 15.37 18.31
C ARG A 88 49.25 14.18 18.68
N GLN A 89 49.76 13.27 19.49
CA GLN A 89 49.00 12.14 20.00
C GLN A 89 47.79 12.59 20.83
N ARG A 90 47.98 13.49 21.81
CA ARG A 90 46.87 14.06 22.60
C ARG A 90 45.86 14.81 21.72
N LYS A 91 46.32 15.52 20.69
CA LYS A 91 45.42 16.20 19.74
C LYS A 91 44.58 15.19 18.95
N LYS A 92 45.18 14.07 18.51
CA LYS A 92 44.47 12.98 17.81
C LYS A 92 43.47 12.28 18.73
N GLU A 93 43.88 11.95 19.96
CA GLU A 93 43.00 11.35 20.98
C GLU A 93 41.81 12.28 21.27
N ARG A 94 42.04 13.59 21.46
CA ARG A 94 40.96 14.57 21.63
C ARG A 94 40.02 14.62 20.43
N SER A 95 40.54 14.66 19.20
CA SER A 95 39.72 14.64 17.98
C SER A 95 38.83 13.40 17.93
N SER A 96 39.44 12.22 18.16
CA SER A 96 38.74 10.94 18.17
C SER A 96 37.68 10.87 19.29
N THR A 97 37.96 11.38 20.47
CA THR A 97 36.97 11.47 21.56
C THR A 97 35.83 12.42 21.19
N THR A 98 36.11 13.57 20.58
CA THR A 98 35.07 14.51 20.14
C THR A 98 34.22 13.92 19.01
N GLU A 99 34.83 13.22 18.05
CA GLU A 99 34.12 12.51 16.98
C GLU A 99 33.22 11.40 17.54
N ALA A 100 33.70 10.61 18.51
CA ALA A 100 32.90 9.60 19.19
C ALA A 100 31.71 10.21 19.96
N GLN A 101 31.94 11.30 20.69
CA GLN A 101 30.88 12.04 21.38
C GLN A 101 29.85 12.63 20.40
N LEU A 102 30.30 13.14 19.25
CA LEU A 102 29.41 13.66 18.22
C LEU A 102 28.55 12.55 17.60
N ALA A 103 29.13 11.38 17.32
CA ALA A 103 28.39 10.22 16.83
C ALA A 103 27.36 9.73 17.87
N GLU A 104 27.76 9.63 19.14
CA GLU A 104 26.88 9.21 20.23
C GLU A 104 25.72 10.18 20.44
N THR A 105 26.00 11.49 20.51
CA THR A 105 24.96 12.52 20.67
C THR A 105 24.03 12.60 19.46
N THR A 106 24.54 12.36 18.24
CA THR A 106 23.72 12.28 17.03
C THR A 106 22.78 11.08 17.06
N SER A 107 23.27 9.92 17.52
CA SER A 107 22.45 8.72 17.71
C SER A 107 21.39 8.93 18.79
N GLN A 108 21.74 9.54 19.93
CA GLN A 108 20.79 9.87 21.00
C GLN A 108 19.71 10.85 20.51
N LEU A 109 20.10 11.89 19.77
CA LEU A 109 19.17 12.87 19.20
C LEU A 109 18.23 12.21 18.18
N HIS A 110 18.73 11.29 17.36
CA HIS A 110 17.90 10.52 16.44
C HIS A 110 16.89 9.64 17.19
N ASN A 111 17.33 8.91 18.22
CA ASN A 111 16.45 8.10 19.06
C ASN A 111 15.37 8.93 19.78
N LEU A 112 15.73 10.11 20.29
CA LEU A 112 14.78 11.02 20.93
C LEU A 112 13.75 11.56 19.94
N LYS A 113 14.18 11.91 18.71
CA LYS A 113 13.25 12.32 17.65
C LYS A 113 12.27 11.20 17.27
N LEU A 114 12.75 9.95 17.21
CA LEU A 114 11.90 8.80 16.94
C LEU A 114 10.86 8.61 18.04
N LYS A 115 11.27 8.63 19.32
CA LYS A 115 10.36 8.57 20.47
C LYS A 115 9.37 9.74 20.52
N GLN A 116 9.82 10.94 20.18
CA GLN A 116 8.93 12.11 20.11
C GLN A 116 7.83 11.88 19.06
N LYS A 117 8.20 11.43 17.85
CA LYS A 117 7.24 11.09 16.79
C LYS A 117 6.27 10.00 17.21
N GLU A 118 6.75 8.96 17.88
CA GLU A 118 5.92 7.87 18.42
C GLU A 118 4.89 8.40 19.43
N LEU A 119 5.32 9.26 20.37
CA LEU A 119 4.44 9.87 21.36
C LEU A 119 3.44 10.84 20.73
N GLU A 120 3.85 11.61 19.73
CA GLU A 120 2.96 12.50 18.96
C GLU A 120 1.89 11.69 18.21
N ALA A 121 2.27 10.58 17.56
CA ALA A 121 1.33 9.66 16.92
C ALA A 121 0.35 9.04 17.93
N ARG A 122 0.84 8.61 19.10
CA ARG A 122 0.01 8.08 20.19
C ARG A 122 -0.96 9.13 20.73
N ASN A 123 -0.50 10.37 20.94
CA ASN A 123 -1.37 11.47 21.39
C ASN A 123 -2.44 11.79 20.34
N ALA A 124 -2.08 11.82 19.06
CA ALA A 124 -3.04 12.01 17.97
C ALA A 124 -4.10 10.89 17.96
N LEU A 125 -3.70 9.63 18.22
CA LEU A 125 -4.63 8.50 18.35
C LEU A 125 -5.57 8.67 19.55
N LEU A 126 -5.05 9.05 20.71
CA LEU A 126 -5.85 9.28 21.92
C LEU A 126 -6.81 10.46 21.76
N GLU A 127 -6.38 11.54 21.12
CA GLU A 127 -7.25 12.68 20.80
C GLU A 127 -8.38 12.28 19.85
N LYS A 128 -8.07 11.45 18.84
CA LYS A 128 -9.10 10.89 17.95
C LYS A 128 -10.08 10.01 18.74
N LEU A 129 -9.59 9.07 19.54
CA LEU A 129 -10.44 8.23 20.39
C LEU A 129 -11.33 9.05 21.32
N ALA A 130 -10.81 10.12 21.92
CA ALA A 130 -11.60 11.01 22.77
C ALA A 130 -12.71 11.74 21.99
N ARG A 131 -12.44 12.16 20.75
CA ARG A 131 -13.48 12.75 19.86
C ARG A 131 -14.55 11.73 19.50
N LEU A 132 -14.14 10.51 19.16
CA LEU A 132 -15.02 9.41 18.77
C LEU A 132 -15.89 8.93 19.94
N ASP A 133 -15.33 8.80 21.15
CA ASP A 133 -16.07 8.44 22.37
C ASP A 133 -17.10 9.52 22.73
N LYS A 134 -16.75 10.80 22.54
CA LYS A 134 -17.70 11.91 22.72
C LYS A 134 -18.87 11.83 21.75
N GLN A 135 -18.65 11.50 20.47
CA GLN A 135 -19.73 11.30 19.50
C GLN A 135 -20.60 10.10 19.87
N HIS A 136 -19.99 8.99 20.30
CA HIS A 136 -20.73 7.78 20.68
C HIS A 136 -21.63 8.01 21.90
N LYS A 137 -21.17 8.77 22.91
CA LYS A 137 -21.99 9.17 24.06
C LYS A 137 -23.22 10.00 23.65
N ILE A 138 -23.07 10.93 22.70
CA ILE A 138 -24.18 11.73 22.18
C ILE A 138 -25.22 10.83 21.48
N GLN A 139 -24.78 9.81 20.74
CA GLN A 139 -25.69 8.87 20.06
C GLN A 139 -26.38 7.91 21.03
N GLN A 140 -25.71 7.49 22.12
CA GLN A 140 -26.27 6.56 23.11
C GLN A 140 -27.29 7.18 24.08
N GLU A 141 -27.32 8.50 24.26
CA GLU A 141 -28.35 9.17 25.08
C GLU A 141 -29.76 9.13 24.45
N SER A 142 -29.91 8.57 23.24
CA SER A 142 -31.21 8.20 22.69
C SER A 142 -31.70 6.89 23.33
N PRO A 143 -32.85 6.88 24.04
CA PRO A 143 -33.30 5.73 24.83
C PRO A 143 -33.76 4.59 23.91
N THR A 144 -32.82 3.74 23.51
CA THR A 144 -33.11 2.46 22.87
C THR A 144 -32.86 1.35 23.87
N ASN A 145 -33.94 0.61 24.16
CA ASN A 145 -34.01 -0.45 25.14
C ASN A 145 -32.93 -1.51 24.94
N GLY A 146 -32.08 -1.68 25.97
CA GLY A 146 -31.53 -2.95 26.45
C GLY A 146 -30.95 -3.90 25.40
N CYS A 147 -29.71 -3.66 24.98
CA CYS A 147 -28.89 -4.71 24.39
C CYS A 147 -27.93 -5.26 25.46
N ASN A 148 -28.15 -6.51 25.89
CA ASN A 148 -27.32 -7.23 26.84
C ASN A 148 -25.95 -7.52 26.22
N VAL A 149 -24.88 -7.06 26.88
CA VAL A 149 -23.49 -7.40 26.56
C VAL A 149 -23.26 -8.87 26.93
N LEU A 150 -23.30 -9.76 25.94
CA LEU A 150 -22.85 -11.14 26.08
C LEU A 150 -21.31 -11.18 26.07
N LEU A 151 -20.76 -11.87 27.06
CA LEU A 151 -19.33 -12.13 27.23
C LEU A 151 -18.90 -13.14 26.15
N TRP A 152 -18.05 -12.72 25.20
CA TRP A 152 -17.59 -13.56 24.09
C TRP A 152 -16.52 -14.54 24.57
N GLN A 153 -16.73 -15.84 24.31
CA GLN A 153 -15.65 -16.82 24.34
C GLN A 153 -14.98 -16.85 22.96
N ASP A 154 -13.70 -16.49 22.94
CA ASP A 154 -12.83 -16.47 21.76
C ASP A 154 -12.62 -17.87 21.19
N ASP A 155 -13.38 -18.19 20.16
CA ASP A 155 -13.20 -19.44 19.41
C ASP A 155 -12.38 -19.13 18.14
N ALA A 156 -11.05 -19.10 18.29
CA ALA A 156 -10.11 -18.78 17.21
C ALA A 156 -10.25 -19.72 15.99
N GLU A 157 -10.69 -20.96 16.23
CA GLU A 157 -10.90 -21.97 15.18
C GLU A 157 -12.09 -21.61 14.28
N ALA A 158 -13.13 -20.98 14.82
CA ALA A 158 -14.27 -20.49 14.04
C ALA A 158 -13.92 -19.29 13.13
N VAL A 159 -12.88 -18.52 13.48
CA VAL A 159 -12.39 -17.41 12.65
C VAL A 159 -11.63 -17.97 11.44
N LEU A 160 -10.84 -19.03 11.63
CA LEU A 160 -10.10 -19.69 10.54
C LEU A 160 -11.03 -20.40 9.55
N SER A 161 -12.10 -21.04 10.02
CA SER A 161 -13.12 -21.64 9.13
C SER A 161 -13.84 -20.59 8.30
N THR A 162 -14.14 -19.43 8.91
CA THR A 162 -14.75 -18.28 8.22
C THR A 162 -13.85 -17.76 7.11
N ILE A 163 -12.53 -17.65 7.33
CA ILE A 163 -11.60 -17.14 6.31
C ILE A 163 -11.59 -18.06 5.08
N LYS A 164 -11.71 -19.37 5.26
CA LYS A 164 -11.81 -20.31 4.15
C LYS A 164 -13.12 -20.12 3.36
N GLU A 165 -14.24 -19.94 4.04
CA GLU A 165 -15.55 -19.65 3.41
C GLU A 165 -15.57 -18.29 2.69
N VAL A 166 -14.86 -17.29 3.22
CA VAL A 166 -14.60 -15.99 2.59
C VAL A 166 -13.74 -16.15 1.34
N MET A 167 -12.71 -17.00 1.38
CA MET A 167 -11.87 -17.30 0.22
C MET A 167 -12.62 -18.11 -0.84
N GLU A 168 -13.53 -18.99 -0.41
CA GLU A 168 -14.49 -19.72 -1.26
C GLU A 168 -15.66 -18.82 -1.70
N GLY A 169 -15.74 -17.59 -1.18
CA GLY A 169 -16.54 -16.48 -1.72
C GLY A 169 -18.03 -16.51 -1.41
N SER A 170 -18.48 -17.32 -0.45
CA SER A 170 -19.92 -17.49 -0.21
C SER A 170 -20.48 -16.55 0.87
N ALA A 171 -19.71 -16.29 1.93
CA ALA A 171 -20.13 -15.42 3.03
C ALA A 171 -18.94 -14.86 3.83
N VAL A 172 -19.19 -13.79 4.58
CA VAL A 172 -18.25 -13.16 5.54
C VAL A 172 -18.89 -13.14 6.92
N VAL A 173 -18.18 -13.59 7.96
CA VAL A 173 -18.64 -13.40 9.34
C VAL A 173 -18.06 -12.09 9.88
N LEU A 174 -18.93 -11.21 10.35
CA LEU A 174 -18.58 -9.97 11.03
C LEU A 174 -18.68 -10.17 12.54
N THR A 175 -17.73 -9.65 13.30
CA THR A 175 -17.75 -9.69 14.77
C THR A 175 -17.59 -8.33 15.44
N VAL A 176 -17.42 -7.26 14.66
CA VAL A 176 -17.16 -5.89 15.15
C VAL A 176 -18.21 -5.36 16.14
N HIS A 177 -19.47 -5.79 16.00
CA HIS A 177 -20.57 -5.38 16.89
C HIS A 177 -20.64 -6.19 18.19
N GLY A 178 -19.64 -7.03 18.47
CA GLY A 178 -19.71 -7.98 19.56
C GLY A 178 -20.84 -8.98 19.34
N TYR A 179 -21.08 -9.39 18.09
CA TYR A 179 -21.76 -10.62 17.75
C TYR A 179 -21.40 -11.16 16.38
N LYS A 180 -21.42 -12.50 16.22
CA LYS A 180 -21.20 -13.16 14.94
C LYS A 180 -22.39 -12.88 14.02
N GLN A 181 -22.13 -12.18 12.93
CA GLN A 181 -23.10 -11.90 11.87
C GLN A 181 -22.59 -12.48 10.56
N LEU A 182 -23.25 -13.53 10.05
CA LEU A 182 -22.95 -14.09 8.73
C LEU A 182 -23.62 -13.23 7.65
N MET A 183 -22.81 -12.70 6.73
CA MET A 183 -23.25 -11.87 5.60
C MET A 183 -22.96 -12.60 4.30
N ALA A 184 -23.98 -12.85 3.49
CA ALA A 184 -23.82 -13.46 2.18
C ALA A 184 -23.24 -12.46 1.16
N LEU A 185 -22.67 -12.96 0.07
CA LEU A 185 -22.09 -12.11 -0.97
C LEU A 185 -23.14 -11.17 -1.60
N GLU A 186 -24.38 -11.64 -1.74
CA GLU A 186 -25.53 -10.90 -2.27
C GLU A 186 -25.91 -9.70 -1.39
N ASP A 187 -25.71 -9.81 -0.07
CA ASP A 187 -26.00 -8.72 0.85
C ASP A 187 -25.10 -7.52 0.56
N PHE A 188 -23.81 -7.75 0.28
CA PHE A 188 -22.84 -6.70 -0.07
C PHE A 188 -23.16 -6.03 -1.41
N ALA A 189 -23.76 -6.77 -2.36
CA ALA A 189 -24.18 -6.19 -3.64
C ALA A 189 -25.23 -5.07 -3.45
N SER A 190 -26.06 -5.20 -2.41
CA SER A 190 -27.13 -4.23 -2.07
C SER A 190 -26.67 -3.08 -1.18
N TRP A 191 -25.42 -3.09 -0.69
CA TRP A 191 -24.96 -2.07 0.23
C TRP A 191 -24.82 -0.71 -0.42
N THR A 192 -25.18 0.31 0.35
CA THR A 192 -24.92 1.72 0.04
C THR A 192 -23.59 2.15 0.64
N ALA A 193 -23.01 3.24 0.11
CA ALA A 193 -21.82 3.86 0.69
C ALA A 193 -22.01 4.22 2.18
N VAL A 194 -23.22 4.66 2.57
CA VAL A 194 -23.54 5.00 3.97
C VAL A 194 -23.51 3.77 4.89
N GLN A 195 -24.04 2.64 4.44
CA GLN A 195 -24.00 1.39 5.22
C GLN A 195 -22.56 0.92 5.43
N PHE A 196 -21.75 0.96 4.38
CA PHE A 196 -20.33 0.63 4.51
C PHE A 196 -19.59 1.60 5.43
N ALA A 197 -19.81 2.92 5.26
CA ALA A 197 -19.17 3.93 6.09
C ALA A 197 -19.41 3.70 7.58
N LYS A 198 -20.66 3.42 7.98
CA LYS A 198 -20.99 3.08 9.37
C LYS A 198 -20.21 1.87 9.89
N LEU A 199 -20.09 0.83 9.06
CA LEU A 199 -19.36 -0.37 9.44
C LEU A 199 -17.85 -0.11 9.53
N TYR A 200 -17.29 0.60 8.55
CA TYR A 200 -15.89 1.01 8.52
C TYR A 200 -15.53 1.87 9.75
N THR A 201 -16.38 2.82 10.12
CA THR A 201 -16.26 3.61 11.35
C THR A 201 -16.22 2.71 12.58
N ALA A 202 -17.12 1.71 12.68
CA ALA A 202 -17.12 0.78 13.80
C ALA A 202 -15.81 -0.02 13.90
N TYR A 203 -15.29 -0.54 12.78
CA TYR A 203 -14.00 -1.22 12.74
C TYR A 203 -12.85 -0.29 13.15
N THR A 204 -12.84 0.93 12.60
CA THR A 204 -11.80 1.92 12.89
C THR A 204 -11.76 2.26 14.38
N HIS A 205 -12.90 2.46 15.03
CA HIS A 205 -12.96 2.75 16.46
C HIS A 205 -12.42 1.59 17.30
N LYS A 206 -12.85 0.38 16.95
CA LYS A 206 -12.46 -0.86 17.62
C LYS A 206 -10.96 -1.14 17.48
N GLN A 207 -10.42 -0.96 16.28
CA GLN A 207 -8.98 -1.06 16.02
C GLN A 207 -8.19 0.04 16.74
N ALA A 208 -8.67 1.29 16.74
CA ALA A 208 -8.02 2.39 17.45
C ALA A 208 -7.90 2.11 18.95
N GLN A 209 -8.95 1.58 19.58
CA GLN A 209 -8.94 1.21 20.99
C GLN A 209 -7.86 0.14 21.26
N HIS A 210 -7.83 -0.94 20.48
CA HIS A 210 -6.85 -2.00 20.67
C HIS A 210 -5.42 -1.59 20.33
N LEU A 211 -5.21 -0.68 19.38
CA LEU A 211 -3.88 -0.13 19.11
C LEU A 211 -3.29 0.58 20.34
N VAL A 212 -4.12 1.25 21.15
CA VAL A 212 -3.68 1.85 22.42
C VAL A 212 -3.35 0.77 23.45
N GLU A 213 -4.20 -0.24 23.59
CA GLU A 213 -3.98 -1.34 24.54
C GLU A 213 -2.71 -2.14 24.21
N ILE A 214 -2.47 -2.45 22.93
CA ILE A 214 -1.28 -3.17 22.44
C ILE A 214 -0.01 -2.34 22.60
N ALA A 215 -0.11 -1.00 22.51
CA ALA A 215 1.04 -0.13 22.74
C ALA A 215 1.52 -0.17 24.19
N ASP A 216 0.63 -0.43 25.15
CA ASP A 216 0.98 -0.57 26.56
C ASP A 216 1.35 -2.02 26.94
N ASP A 217 0.72 -3.01 26.30
CA ASP A 217 0.94 -4.44 26.52
C ASP A 217 0.91 -5.23 25.19
N PRO A 218 2.08 -5.53 24.59
CA PRO A 218 2.16 -6.27 23.34
C PRO A 218 1.53 -7.67 23.39
N ASP A 219 1.45 -8.29 24.57
CA ASP A 219 0.89 -9.64 24.77
C ASP A 219 -0.62 -9.60 25.09
N SER A 220 -1.25 -8.43 24.99
CA SER A 220 -2.66 -8.23 25.27
C SER A 220 -3.56 -9.08 24.35
N PRO A 221 -4.69 -9.63 24.85
CA PRO A 221 -5.70 -10.30 24.00
C PRO A 221 -6.31 -9.38 22.93
N ALA A 222 -6.12 -8.06 23.07
CA ALA A 222 -6.41 -7.06 22.06
C ALA A 222 -5.75 -7.37 20.71
N LEU A 223 -4.54 -7.96 20.71
CA LEU A 223 -3.83 -8.31 19.48
C LEU A 223 -4.59 -9.35 18.65
N ALA A 224 -5.14 -10.38 19.30
CA ALA A 224 -5.95 -11.40 18.62
C ALA A 224 -7.24 -10.81 18.02
N SER A 225 -7.88 -9.88 18.74
CA SER A 225 -9.06 -9.16 18.23
C SER A 225 -8.71 -8.26 17.05
N LEU A 226 -7.57 -7.58 17.11
CA LEU A 226 -7.06 -6.74 16.03
C LEU A 226 -6.75 -7.56 14.78
N HIS A 227 -6.11 -8.73 14.92
CA HIS A 227 -5.89 -9.67 13.81
C HIS A 227 -7.22 -10.07 13.16
N ARG A 228 -8.19 -10.52 13.96
CA ARG A 228 -9.52 -10.90 13.48
C ARG A 228 -10.17 -9.79 12.67
N TRP A 229 -10.24 -8.58 13.22
CA TRP A 229 -10.93 -7.47 12.56
C TRP A 229 -10.22 -6.93 11.32
N SER A 230 -8.88 -6.99 11.28
CA SER A 230 -8.12 -6.72 10.06
C SER A 230 -8.46 -7.71 8.94
N LEU A 231 -8.71 -8.98 9.27
CA LEU A 231 -9.12 -9.98 8.28
C LEU A 231 -10.56 -9.77 7.82
N GLU A 232 -11.48 -9.50 8.76
CA GLU A 232 -12.89 -9.23 8.44
C GLU A 232 -13.01 -8.00 7.53
N ILE A 233 -12.37 -6.87 7.85
CA ILE A 233 -12.48 -5.67 7.02
C ILE A 233 -11.85 -5.86 5.63
N THR A 234 -10.68 -6.52 5.51
CA THR A 234 -10.13 -6.82 4.18
C THR A 234 -11.05 -7.74 3.37
N ALA A 235 -11.74 -8.68 4.04
CA ALA A 235 -12.72 -9.56 3.39
C ALA A 235 -13.91 -8.77 2.85
N ILE A 236 -14.43 -7.81 3.62
CA ILE A 236 -15.51 -6.92 3.20
C ILE A 236 -15.08 -6.07 2.01
N PHE A 237 -13.89 -5.46 2.04
CA PHE A 237 -13.35 -4.72 0.90
C PHE A 237 -13.24 -5.61 -0.35
N THR A 238 -12.79 -6.85 -0.17
CA THR A 238 -12.70 -7.81 -1.27
C THR A 238 -14.08 -8.13 -1.84
N CYS A 239 -15.08 -8.38 -0.99
CA CYS A 239 -16.44 -8.68 -1.42
C CYS A 239 -17.06 -7.49 -2.16
N LEU A 240 -16.97 -6.29 -1.59
CA LEU A 240 -17.50 -5.06 -2.22
C LEU A 240 -16.82 -4.74 -3.55
N SER A 241 -15.52 -4.95 -3.67
CA SER A 241 -14.82 -4.73 -4.95
C SER A 241 -15.32 -5.64 -6.08
N ILE A 242 -15.88 -6.80 -5.74
CA ILE A 242 -16.42 -7.77 -6.70
C ILE A 242 -17.89 -7.49 -6.98
N THR A 243 -18.68 -7.28 -5.93
CA THR A 243 -20.15 -7.22 -6.03
C THR A 243 -20.68 -5.82 -6.30
N ASN A 244 -19.97 -4.79 -5.83
CA ASN A 244 -20.39 -3.40 -5.92
C ASN A 244 -19.20 -2.43 -6.06
N PRO A 245 -18.47 -2.48 -7.18
CA PRO A 245 -17.31 -1.62 -7.40
C PRO A 245 -17.65 -0.12 -7.38
N ARG A 246 -18.88 0.26 -7.78
CA ARG A 246 -19.34 1.66 -7.74
C ARG A 246 -19.33 2.25 -6.34
N VAL A 247 -19.69 1.45 -5.34
CA VAL A 247 -19.62 1.90 -3.93
C VAL A 247 -18.17 2.15 -3.54
N MET A 248 -17.23 1.29 -3.94
CA MET A 248 -15.81 1.52 -3.68
C MET A 248 -15.28 2.81 -4.32
N ASP A 249 -15.71 3.12 -5.55
CA ASP A 249 -15.33 4.37 -6.22
C ASP A 249 -15.83 5.59 -5.43
N VAL A 250 -17.09 5.59 -5.00
CA VAL A 250 -17.66 6.67 -4.16
C VAL A 250 -16.91 6.81 -2.84
N LEU A 251 -16.61 5.70 -2.17
CA LEU A 251 -15.94 5.70 -0.87
C LEU A 251 -14.49 6.18 -0.94
N SER A 252 -13.81 5.97 -2.07
CA SER A 252 -12.42 6.41 -2.26
C SER A 252 -12.23 7.93 -2.19
N VAL A 253 -13.30 8.68 -2.45
CA VAL A 253 -13.31 10.16 -2.45
C VAL A 253 -14.20 10.76 -1.36
N SER A 254 -14.95 9.93 -0.63
CA SER A 254 -15.91 10.38 0.37
C SER A 254 -15.37 10.30 1.79
N SER A 255 -15.78 11.23 2.65
CA SER A 255 -15.63 11.08 4.11
C SER A 255 -16.60 10.01 4.61
N MET A 256 -16.11 9.11 5.47
CA MET A 256 -16.92 8.11 6.18
C MET A 256 -17.75 8.72 7.31
N ASP A 257 -17.39 9.92 7.74
CA ASP A 257 -18.11 10.69 8.75
C ASP A 257 -18.67 11.96 8.10
N VAL A 258 -19.99 11.98 7.92
CA VAL A 258 -20.72 13.11 7.31
C VAL A 258 -20.72 14.33 8.24
N GLU A 259 -20.56 14.13 9.54
CA GLU A 259 -20.57 15.20 10.54
C GLU A 259 -19.20 15.89 10.64
N LEU A 260 -18.12 15.18 10.32
CA LEU A 260 -16.77 15.73 10.32
C LEU A 260 -16.48 16.45 9.00
N GLN A 261 -16.58 17.79 9.02
CA GLN A 261 -15.92 18.61 8.00
C GLN A 261 -14.43 18.32 8.05
N SER A 262 -13.95 17.58 7.07
CA SER A 262 -12.58 17.10 7.04
C SER A 262 -11.81 17.92 6.02
N GLU A 263 -10.78 18.60 6.50
CA GLU A 263 -9.83 19.27 5.62
C GLU A 263 -9.05 18.21 4.82
N PRO A 264 -8.65 18.54 3.58
CA PRO A 264 -7.73 17.69 2.83
C PRO A 264 -6.48 17.38 3.66
N HIS A 265 -5.98 16.15 3.56
CA HIS A 265 -4.73 15.80 4.22
C HIS A 265 -3.58 16.71 3.74
N PRO A 266 -2.67 17.16 4.63
CA PRO A 266 -1.49 17.91 4.23
C PRO A 266 -0.58 17.06 3.33
N ASP A 267 0.26 17.70 2.52
CA ASP A 267 1.17 16.98 1.59
C ASP A 267 2.12 16.01 2.29
N THR A 268 2.47 16.27 3.55
CA THR A 268 3.35 15.43 4.39
C THR A 268 2.62 14.26 5.05
N PHE A 269 1.30 14.17 4.93
CA PHE A 269 0.49 13.18 5.65
C PHE A 269 0.97 11.75 5.41
N TYR A 270 1.25 11.38 4.16
CA TYR A 270 1.70 10.03 3.83
C TYR A 270 3.14 9.76 4.31
N ASP A 271 4.00 10.79 4.40
CA ASP A 271 5.34 10.64 4.97
C ASP A 271 5.25 10.36 6.48
N ASP A 272 4.37 11.05 7.19
CA ASP A 272 4.12 10.85 8.62
C ASP A 272 3.44 9.50 8.89
N LEU A 273 2.52 9.08 8.00
CA LEU A 273 1.90 7.76 8.06
C LEU A 273 2.93 6.65 7.87
N LEU A 274 3.80 6.74 6.87
CA LEU A 274 4.87 5.76 6.66
C LEU A 274 5.80 5.64 7.87
N ALA A 275 6.16 6.76 8.49
CA ALA A 275 6.94 6.76 9.72
C ALA A 275 6.21 6.09 10.89
N THR A 276 4.88 6.21 10.95
CA THR A 276 4.06 5.58 12.00
C THR A 276 3.87 4.08 11.76
N MET A 277 3.80 3.65 10.50
CA MET A 277 3.67 2.24 10.11
C MET A 277 4.92 1.43 10.45
N ASP A 278 6.08 2.09 10.55
CA ASP A 278 7.37 1.48 10.90
C ASP A 278 7.65 0.21 10.08
N PHE A 279 7.62 0.36 8.75
CA PHE A 279 7.89 -0.76 7.85
C PHE A 279 9.32 -1.25 8.03
N THR A 280 9.48 -2.58 8.09
CA THR A 280 10.82 -3.17 8.08
C THR A 280 11.48 -2.94 6.71
N PRO A 281 12.82 -2.94 6.62
CA PRO A 281 13.50 -2.83 5.32
C PRO A 281 13.10 -3.92 4.32
N SER A 282 12.68 -5.10 4.79
CA SER A 282 12.17 -6.15 3.90
C SER A 282 10.78 -5.81 3.36
N GLN A 283 9.89 -5.30 4.21
CA GLN A 283 8.57 -4.83 3.77
C GLN A 283 8.68 -3.68 2.78
N GLU A 284 9.57 -2.71 3.02
CA GLU A 284 9.78 -1.60 2.07
C GLU A 284 10.23 -2.10 0.70
N ARG A 285 11.18 -3.06 0.64
CA ARG A 285 11.60 -3.70 -0.63
C ARG A 285 10.44 -4.38 -1.33
N ASP A 286 9.63 -5.13 -0.58
CA ASP A 286 8.45 -5.83 -1.12
C ASP A 286 7.40 -4.83 -1.65
N LEU A 287 7.12 -3.75 -0.92
CA LEU A 287 6.19 -2.69 -1.33
C LEU A 287 6.65 -1.98 -2.59
N LEU A 288 7.94 -1.61 -2.66
CA LEU A 288 8.51 -0.97 -3.85
C LEU A 288 8.50 -1.90 -5.07
N GLN A 289 8.76 -3.19 -4.87
CA GLN A 289 8.65 -4.16 -5.96
C GLN A 289 7.19 -4.32 -6.42
N LEU A 290 6.26 -4.48 -5.47
CA LEU A 290 4.83 -4.59 -5.77
C LEU A 290 4.33 -3.34 -6.52
N ARG A 291 4.79 -2.14 -6.15
CA ARG A 291 4.53 -0.88 -6.85
C ARG A 291 4.96 -0.93 -8.32
N ARG A 292 6.20 -1.33 -8.60
CA ARG A 292 6.71 -1.43 -9.99
C ARG A 292 5.88 -2.39 -10.82
N LEU A 293 5.51 -3.54 -10.25
CA LEU A 293 4.71 -4.55 -10.92
C LEU A 293 3.27 -4.08 -11.18
N LEU A 294 2.65 -3.39 -10.21
CA LEU A 294 1.33 -2.79 -10.36
C LEU A 294 1.32 -1.79 -11.52
N TYR A 295 2.18 -0.78 -11.49
CA TYR A 295 2.16 0.27 -12.51
C TYR A 295 2.61 -0.22 -13.89
N GLY A 296 3.50 -1.22 -13.96
CA GLY A 296 3.81 -1.91 -15.20
C GLY A 296 2.57 -2.60 -15.79
N ARG A 297 1.80 -3.32 -14.95
CA ARG A 297 0.55 -3.99 -15.35
C ARG A 297 -0.53 -3.00 -15.77
N THR A 298 -0.74 -1.92 -15.02
CA THR A 298 -1.67 -0.85 -15.37
C THR A 298 -1.28 -0.17 -16.69
N GLY A 299 0.01 0.13 -16.88
CA GLY A 299 0.52 0.68 -18.14
C GLY A 299 0.28 -0.23 -19.33
N GLN A 300 0.49 -1.54 -19.19
CA GLN A 300 0.16 -2.55 -20.21
C GLN A 300 -1.33 -2.52 -20.58
N LEU A 301 -2.21 -2.62 -19.59
CA LEU A 301 -3.66 -2.67 -19.80
C LEU A 301 -4.19 -1.40 -20.47
N LEU A 302 -3.64 -0.23 -20.14
CA LEU A 302 -4.00 1.04 -20.78
C LEU A 302 -3.57 1.09 -22.25
N ARG A 303 -2.39 0.57 -22.59
CA ARG A 303 -1.94 0.49 -23.98
C ARG A 303 -2.82 -0.45 -24.81
N GLU A 304 -3.18 -1.60 -24.24
CA GLU A 304 -4.12 -2.54 -24.88
C GLU A 304 -5.48 -1.88 -25.12
N ARG A 305 -6.01 -1.18 -24.10
CA ARG A 305 -7.26 -0.41 -24.21
C ARG A 305 -7.20 0.63 -25.33
N GLN A 306 -6.12 1.41 -25.40
CA GLN A 306 -5.92 2.39 -26.46
C GLN A 306 -5.86 1.73 -27.85
N ALA A 307 -5.19 0.57 -27.96
CA ALA A 307 -5.13 -0.18 -29.21
C ALA A 307 -6.51 -0.69 -29.66
N PHE A 308 -7.37 -1.11 -28.72
CA PHE A 308 -8.75 -1.49 -29.00
C PHE A 308 -9.59 -0.29 -29.48
N LEU A 309 -9.49 0.86 -28.81
CA LEU A 309 -10.19 2.08 -29.19
C LEU A 309 -9.78 2.58 -30.58
N ASN A 310 -8.48 2.54 -30.90
CA ASN A 310 -7.99 2.89 -32.23
C ASN A 310 -8.58 1.96 -33.31
N ARG A 311 -8.59 0.64 -33.06
CA ARG A 311 -9.21 -0.34 -33.97
C ARG A 311 -10.71 -0.11 -34.16
N MET A 312 -11.41 0.34 -33.12
CA MET A 312 -12.84 0.66 -33.19
C MET A 312 -13.08 1.88 -34.09
N SER A 313 -12.28 2.94 -33.91
CA SER A 313 -12.31 4.12 -34.77
C SER A 313 -12.00 3.77 -36.23
N ASP A 314 -11.01 2.91 -36.47
CA ASP A 314 -10.67 2.45 -37.83
C ASP A 314 -11.82 1.65 -38.46
N ALA A 315 -12.47 0.77 -37.69
CA ALA A 315 -13.63 0.00 -38.15
C ALA A 315 -14.82 0.91 -38.50
N GLU A 316 -15.07 1.95 -37.70
CA GLU A 316 -16.11 2.94 -37.96
C GLU A 316 -15.83 3.75 -39.23
N GLN A 317 -14.62 4.27 -39.38
CA GLN A 317 -14.23 5.04 -40.57
C GLN A 317 -14.33 4.19 -41.84
N ASN A 318 -13.93 2.92 -41.79
CA ASN A 318 -14.08 1.99 -42.90
C ASN A 318 -15.55 1.74 -43.25
N ALA A 319 -16.41 1.55 -42.25
CA ALA A 319 -17.85 1.39 -42.46
C ALA A 319 -18.47 2.63 -43.12
N GLN A 320 -18.13 3.83 -42.65
CA GLN A 320 -18.58 5.10 -43.24
C GLN A 320 -18.12 5.25 -44.70
N LEU A 321 -16.87 4.90 -45.00
CA LEU A 321 -16.32 4.97 -46.36
C LEU A 321 -17.06 4.01 -47.30
N ILE A 322 -17.37 2.79 -46.86
CA ILE A 322 -18.15 1.81 -47.64
C ILE A 322 -19.58 2.31 -47.87
N MET A 323 -20.24 2.87 -46.85
CA MET A 323 -21.60 3.41 -46.96
C MET A 323 -21.70 4.61 -47.91
N SER A 324 -20.60 5.35 -48.12
CA SER A 324 -20.55 6.50 -49.03
C SER A 324 -20.45 6.12 -50.52
N GLN A 325 -20.19 4.85 -50.86
CA GLN A 325 -20.04 4.43 -52.26
C GLN A 325 -21.39 4.12 -52.94
N PRO A 326 -21.65 4.60 -54.18
CA PRO A 326 -22.96 4.53 -54.84
C PRO A 326 -23.38 3.14 -55.37
N VAL A 327 -22.67 2.06 -55.05
CA VAL A 327 -22.95 0.70 -55.60
C VAL A 327 -23.65 -0.18 -54.56
N LYS A 328 -24.84 -0.67 -54.92
CA LYS A 328 -25.77 -1.49 -54.11
C LYS A 328 -25.30 -2.93 -53.82
N LEU A 329 -24.05 -3.14 -53.38
CA LEU A 329 -23.60 -4.41 -52.79
C LEU A 329 -23.27 -4.16 -51.31
N GLY A 330 -24.25 -4.17 -50.39
CA GLY A 330 -24.01 -3.58 -49.07
C GLY A 330 -24.49 -4.30 -47.81
N TYR A 331 -25.28 -5.38 -47.87
CA TYR A 331 -25.79 -6.00 -46.63
C TYR A 331 -24.74 -6.86 -45.91
N CYS A 332 -23.82 -7.50 -46.64
CA CYS A 332 -22.78 -8.33 -46.02
C CYS A 332 -21.78 -7.48 -45.21
N HIS A 333 -21.41 -6.30 -45.73
CA HIS A 333 -20.38 -5.45 -45.11
C HIS A 333 -20.82 -4.78 -43.80
N ALA A 334 -22.11 -4.44 -43.66
CA ALA A 334 -22.64 -3.90 -42.40
C ALA A 334 -22.63 -4.96 -41.28
N SER A 335 -22.92 -6.23 -41.63
CA SER A 335 -22.85 -7.35 -40.69
C SER A 335 -21.41 -7.60 -40.23
N ASP A 336 -20.44 -7.53 -41.15
CA ASP A 336 -19.02 -7.72 -40.83
C ASP A 336 -18.49 -6.60 -39.92
N ALA A 337 -18.84 -5.34 -40.22
CA ALA A 337 -18.47 -4.19 -39.40
C ALA A 337 -19.05 -4.27 -37.99
N LEU A 338 -20.35 -4.65 -37.87
CA LEU A 338 -20.98 -4.87 -36.57
C LEU A 338 -20.29 -6.00 -35.80
N GLY A 339 -19.95 -7.10 -36.47
CA GLY A 339 -19.22 -8.22 -35.88
C GLY A 339 -17.86 -7.81 -35.31
N GLU A 340 -17.09 -6.99 -36.03
CA GLU A 340 -15.81 -6.47 -35.54
C GLU A 340 -16.00 -5.51 -34.34
N VAL A 341 -17.00 -4.62 -34.38
CA VAL A 341 -17.29 -3.72 -33.24
C VAL A 341 -17.69 -4.50 -32.00
N THR A 342 -18.55 -5.52 -32.13
CA THR A 342 -18.93 -6.40 -31.02
C THR A 342 -17.71 -7.10 -30.42
N LYS A 343 -16.82 -7.63 -31.25
CA LYS A 343 -15.58 -8.28 -30.81
C LYS A 343 -14.66 -7.30 -30.06
N ILE A 344 -14.55 -6.05 -30.51
CA ILE A 344 -13.74 -5.03 -29.82
C ILE A 344 -14.38 -4.66 -28.47
N ALA A 345 -15.70 -4.55 -28.41
CA ALA A 345 -16.42 -4.30 -27.16
C ALA A 345 -16.20 -5.43 -26.13
N GLU A 346 -16.22 -6.70 -26.56
CA GLU A 346 -15.88 -7.85 -25.71
C GLU A 346 -14.42 -7.78 -25.20
N GLN A 347 -13.49 -7.37 -26.05
CA GLN A 347 -12.07 -7.19 -25.67
C GLN A 347 -11.88 -6.05 -24.65
N LEU A 348 -12.56 -4.92 -24.84
CA LEU A 348 -12.57 -3.81 -23.88
C LEU A 348 -13.17 -4.23 -22.53
N HIS A 349 -14.27 -5.00 -22.55
CA HIS A 349 -14.86 -5.56 -21.34
C HIS A 349 -13.88 -6.49 -20.61
N SER A 350 -13.23 -7.42 -21.32
CA SER A 350 -12.22 -8.31 -20.74
C SER A 350 -11.03 -7.52 -20.16
N ASN A 351 -10.55 -6.49 -20.84
CA ASN A 351 -9.46 -5.63 -20.36
C ASN A 351 -9.84 -4.89 -19.06
N ALA A 352 -11.07 -4.37 -18.97
CA ALA A 352 -11.57 -3.73 -17.74
C ALA A 352 -11.69 -4.73 -16.58
N MET A 353 -12.10 -5.97 -16.86
CA MET A 353 -12.14 -7.04 -15.85
C MET A 353 -10.73 -7.43 -15.37
N ASP A 354 -9.75 -7.47 -16.27
CA ASP A 354 -8.35 -7.74 -15.93
C ASP A 354 -7.72 -6.63 -15.10
N ASP A 355 -8.09 -5.37 -15.34
CA ASP A 355 -7.66 -4.21 -14.54
C ASP A 355 -8.15 -4.33 -13.09
N ARG A 356 -9.45 -4.58 -12.91
CA ARG A 356 -10.05 -4.83 -11.58
C ARG A 356 -9.43 -6.03 -10.88
N LYS A 357 -9.22 -7.13 -11.61
CA LYS A 357 -8.55 -8.33 -11.07
C LYS A 357 -7.12 -8.02 -10.63
N SER A 358 -6.40 -7.21 -11.40
CA SER A 358 -5.04 -6.79 -11.08
C SER A 358 -5.02 -5.95 -9.80
N TYR A 359 -5.92 -4.97 -9.67
CA TYR A 359 -6.06 -4.17 -8.46
C TYR A 359 -6.44 -5.02 -7.23
N LYS A 360 -7.37 -5.97 -7.35
CA LYS A 360 -7.73 -6.90 -6.27
C LYS A 360 -6.53 -7.73 -5.80
N THR A 361 -5.74 -8.22 -6.75
CA THR A 361 -4.52 -9.02 -6.47
C THR A 361 -3.49 -8.15 -5.75
N PHE A 362 -3.29 -6.92 -6.23
CA PHE A 362 -2.45 -5.91 -5.58
C PHE A 362 -2.90 -5.64 -4.13
N SER A 363 -4.16 -5.30 -3.91
CA SER A 363 -4.69 -4.98 -2.58
C SER A 363 -4.53 -6.17 -1.63
N SER A 364 -4.73 -7.40 -2.12
CA SER A 364 -4.50 -8.60 -1.33
C SER A 364 -3.01 -8.73 -0.95
N ALA A 365 -2.09 -8.61 -1.90
CA ALA A 365 -0.65 -8.65 -1.62
C ALA A 365 -0.23 -7.55 -0.63
N PHE A 366 -0.76 -6.34 -0.80
CA PHE A 366 -0.45 -5.18 0.02
C PHE A 366 -0.94 -5.34 1.46
N PHE A 367 -2.24 -5.54 1.68
CA PHE A 367 -2.84 -5.54 3.02
C PHE A 367 -2.70 -6.86 3.78
N ARG A 368 -2.60 -7.99 3.07
CA ARG A 368 -2.60 -9.33 3.68
C ARG A 368 -1.26 -10.04 3.62
N GLY A 369 -0.41 -9.64 2.68
CA GLY A 369 0.91 -10.22 2.50
C GLY A 369 2.00 -9.38 3.13
N ILE A 370 2.09 -8.12 2.73
CA ILE A 370 3.22 -7.27 3.11
C ILE A 370 2.99 -6.59 4.46
N GLN A 371 1.81 -6.01 4.68
CA GLN A 371 1.46 -5.39 5.96
C GLN A 371 1.15 -6.42 7.04
N THR A 372 1.57 -6.13 8.27
CA THR A 372 1.05 -6.83 9.46
C THR A 372 -0.38 -6.35 9.78
N SER A 373 -1.12 -7.11 10.57
CA SER A 373 -2.45 -6.67 11.02
C SER A 373 -2.41 -5.37 11.82
N LYS A 374 -1.34 -5.14 12.62
CA LYS A 374 -1.10 -3.88 13.36
C LYS A 374 -0.92 -2.71 12.40
N GLN A 375 -0.07 -2.87 11.39
CA GLN A 375 0.14 -1.88 10.33
C GLN A 375 -1.16 -1.59 9.57
N HIS A 376 -1.91 -2.62 9.19
CA HIS A 376 -3.19 -2.42 8.51
C HIS A 376 -4.19 -1.61 9.36
N ALA A 377 -4.28 -1.91 10.66
CA ALA A 377 -5.10 -1.13 11.60
C ALA A 377 -4.64 0.33 11.71
N ILE A 378 -3.33 0.58 11.82
CA ILE A 378 -2.76 1.95 11.80
C ILE A 378 -3.18 2.67 10.51
N SER A 379 -3.07 1.98 9.37
CA SER A 379 -3.43 2.53 8.07
C SER A 379 -4.92 2.86 7.92
N MET A 380 -5.81 2.23 8.70
CA MET A 380 -7.23 2.59 8.73
C MET A 380 -7.52 3.77 9.66
N VAL A 381 -6.89 3.78 10.85
CA VAL A 381 -7.17 4.74 11.91
C VAL A 381 -6.57 6.12 11.65
N HIS A 382 -5.39 6.18 11.05
CA HIS A 382 -4.71 7.45 10.79
C HIS A 382 -5.38 8.31 9.70
N PRO A 383 -5.86 7.77 8.58
CA PRO A 383 -6.57 8.55 7.55
C PRO A 383 -8.04 8.83 7.89
N TYR A 384 -8.62 8.16 8.88
CA TYR A 384 -10.02 8.38 9.27
C TYR A 384 -10.32 9.88 9.48
N PRO A 385 -11.38 10.43 8.85
CA PRO A 385 -12.54 9.71 8.28
C PRO A 385 -12.44 9.28 6.81
N PHE A 386 -11.28 9.36 6.16
CA PHE A 386 -11.13 8.89 4.79
C PHE A 386 -10.62 7.45 4.71
N LEU A 387 -10.81 6.81 3.55
CA LEU A 387 -10.09 5.59 3.22
C LEU A 387 -8.61 5.89 3.00
N MET A 388 -7.77 4.93 3.37
CA MET A 388 -6.37 4.96 3.01
C MET A 388 -6.20 4.73 1.51
N ASP A 389 -5.48 5.63 0.84
CA ASP A 389 -5.09 5.47 -0.56
C ASP A 389 -3.73 4.75 -0.63
N ALA A 390 -3.78 3.45 -0.95
CA ALA A 390 -2.58 2.60 -1.03
C ALA A 390 -1.60 3.10 -2.10
N THR A 391 -2.10 3.70 -3.18
CA THR A 391 -1.26 4.21 -4.26
C THR A 391 -0.48 5.45 -3.83
N LYS A 392 -1.14 6.39 -3.13
CA LYS A 392 -0.45 7.56 -2.56
C LYS A 392 0.58 7.18 -1.50
N GLN A 393 0.29 6.17 -0.69
CA GLN A 393 1.27 5.64 0.27
C GLN A 393 2.50 5.05 -0.44
N LEU A 394 2.30 4.28 -1.51
CA LEU A 394 3.41 3.74 -2.31
C LEU A 394 4.21 4.85 -3.01
N GLU A 395 3.58 5.92 -3.47
CA GLU A 395 4.27 7.06 -4.06
C GLU A 395 5.11 7.84 -3.04
N ALA A 396 4.60 8.02 -1.82
CA ALA A 396 5.38 8.62 -0.74
C ALA A 396 6.63 7.76 -0.43
N LEU A 397 6.46 6.43 -0.33
CA LEU A 397 7.58 5.50 -0.10
C LEU A 397 8.59 5.54 -1.26
N ALA A 398 8.10 5.52 -2.50
CA ALA A 398 8.93 5.62 -3.71
C ALA A 398 9.76 6.91 -3.73
N ARG A 399 9.18 8.04 -3.31
CA ARG A 399 9.88 9.32 -3.20
C ARG A 399 11.03 9.26 -2.19
N GLN A 400 10.80 8.65 -1.02
CA GLN A 400 11.84 8.47 0.01
C GLN A 400 13.02 7.63 -0.49
N HIS A 401 12.74 6.65 -1.36
CA HIS A 401 13.74 5.77 -1.97
C HIS A 401 14.27 6.23 -3.34
N LYS A 402 13.85 7.41 -3.83
CA LYS A 402 14.23 7.97 -5.14
C LYS A 402 13.93 7.04 -6.32
N GLU A 403 12.82 6.32 -6.24
CA GLU A 403 12.34 5.45 -7.31
C GLU A 403 11.83 6.25 -8.52
N PRO A 404 11.76 5.63 -9.71
CA PRO A 404 11.16 6.25 -10.88
C PRO A 404 9.68 6.66 -10.64
N PRO A 405 9.23 7.77 -11.25
CA PRO A 405 7.83 8.20 -11.16
C PRO A 405 6.91 7.26 -11.93
N ILE A 406 5.61 7.27 -11.59
CA ILE A 406 4.57 6.42 -12.20
C ILE A 406 4.61 6.46 -13.73
N GLN A 407 4.74 7.66 -14.32
CA GLN A 407 4.74 7.83 -15.77
C GLN A 407 5.89 7.10 -16.47
N THR A 408 7.00 6.90 -15.76
CA THR A 408 8.13 6.11 -16.28
C THR A 408 7.82 4.63 -16.19
N LEU A 409 7.21 4.16 -15.09
CA LEU A 409 6.84 2.75 -14.90
C LEU A 409 5.72 2.28 -15.84
N MET A 410 4.83 3.18 -16.24
CA MET A 410 3.72 2.87 -17.15
C MET A 410 4.12 2.85 -18.63
N LYS A 411 5.31 3.36 -18.98
CA LYS A 411 5.81 3.34 -20.36
C LYS A 411 6.27 1.92 -20.74
N PRO A 412 6.21 1.55 -22.02
CA PRO A 412 6.75 0.26 -22.47
C PRO A 412 8.27 0.23 -22.24
N GLY A 413 8.74 -0.74 -21.46
CA GLY A 413 10.17 -0.93 -21.15
C GLY A 413 11.00 -1.50 -22.30
N GLY A 414 10.38 -1.91 -23.42
CA GLY A 414 11.03 -2.61 -24.54
C GLY A 414 10.40 -3.99 -24.77
N VAL A 415 11.23 -5.06 -24.91
CA VAL A 415 10.83 -6.50 -24.99
C VAL A 415 10.07 -6.99 -23.72
N ASP A 416 9.65 -6.06 -22.87
CA ASP A 416 9.36 -6.19 -21.46
C ASP A 416 7.89 -6.49 -21.15
N ASP A 417 6.94 -6.34 -22.09
CA ASP A 417 5.52 -6.59 -21.78
C ASP A 417 5.27 -8.07 -21.41
N MET A 418 5.97 -9.00 -22.07
CA MET A 418 5.94 -10.43 -21.69
C MET A 418 6.61 -10.67 -20.33
N GLN A 419 7.71 -9.97 -20.03
CA GLN A 419 8.41 -10.12 -18.76
C GLN A 419 7.59 -9.54 -17.61
N HIS A 420 6.91 -8.40 -17.81
CA HIS A 420 5.98 -7.81 -16.87
C HIS A 420 4.79 -8.73 -16.60
N ALA A 421 4.20 -9.33 -17.64
CA ALA A 421 3.14 -10.32 -17.46
C ALA A 421 3.62 -11.53 -16.66
N ALA A 422 4.82 -12.06 -16.95
CA ALA A 422 5.42 -13.15 -16.19
C ALA A 422 5.73 -12.77 -14.74
N ASN A 423 6.21 -11.56 -14.50
CA ASN A 423 6.46 -11.04 -13.16
C ASN A 423 5.16 -10.75 -12.40
N TRP A 424 4.09 -10.36 -13.08
CA TRP A 424 2.78 -10.18 -12.44
C TRP A 424 2.18 -11.52 -12.00
N GLU A 425 2.40 -12.58 -12.77
CA GLU A 425 2.00 -13.94 -12.40
C GLU A 425 2.70 -14.42 -11.11
N THR A 426 3.87 -13.89 -10.77
CA THR A 426 4.50 -14.20 -9.47
C THR A 426 3.74 -13.57 -8.31
N VAL A 427 3.14 -12.38 -8.49
CA VAL A 427 2.26 -11.75 -7.50
C VAL A 427 0.98 -12.57 -7.32
N VAL A 428 0.40 -13.05 -8.43
CA VAL A 428 -0.79 -13.91 -8.38
C VAL A 428 -0.50 -15.18 -7.58
N LYS A 429 0.64 -15.85 -7.86
CA LYS A 429 1.08 -17.04 -7.11
C LYS A 429 1.38 -16.72 -5.64
N TYR A 430 1.98 -15.58 -5.36
CA TYR A 430 2.24 -15.13 -4.00
C TYR A 430 0.95 -14.94 -3.19
N VAL A 431 -0.10 -14.33 -3.77
CA VAL A 431 -1.39 -14.20 -3.05
C VAL A 431 -2.03 -15.56 -2.76
N GLN A 432 -1.72 -16.60 -3.54
CA GLN A 432 -2.21 -17.97 -3.31
C GLN A 432 -1.47 -18.69 -2.18
N THR A 433 -0.33 -18.19 -1.70
CA THR A 433 0.41 -18.79 -0.56
C THR A 433 -0.11 -18.31 0.79
N PHE A 434 -1.08 -17.39 0.81
CA PHE A 434 -1.66 -16.90 2.04
C PHE A 434 -2.55 -17.96 2.69
N GLU A 435 -2.29 -18.21 3.97
CA GLU A 435 -3.02 -19.15 4.79
C GLU A 435 -3.65 -18.38 5.96
N ALA A 436 -4.83 -18.82 6.42
CA ALA A 436 -5.53 -18.13 7.50
C ALA A 436 -4.66 -17.92 8.76
N GLY A 437 -3.71 -18.82 9.03
CA GLY A 437 -2.76 -18.72 10.14
C GLY A 437 -1.60 -17.74 9.95
N ASN A 438 -1.33 -17.22 8.74
CA ASN A 438 -0.18 -16.34 8.47
C ASN A 438 -0.56 -14.93 7.99
N LEU A 439 -1.84 -14.68 7.71
CA LEU A 439 -2.35 -13.39 7.21
C LEU A 439 -2.15 -12.19 8.16
N HIS A 440 -1.77 -12.43 9.41
CA HIS A 440 -1.52 -11.36 10.38
C HIS A 440 -0.08 -10.87 10.40
N CYS A 441 0.84 -11.63 9.80
CA CYS A 441 2.28 -11.37 9.76
C CYS A 441 2.71 -10.94 8.36
N HIS A 442 3.91 -10.33 8.28
CA HIS A 442 4.57 -10.11 6.99
C HIS A 442 4.96 -11.46 6.37
N HIS A 443 4.45 -11.74 5.18
CA HIS A 443 4.85 -12.84 4.32
C HIS A 443 5.77 -12.31 3.22
N PRO A 444 7.10 -12.53 3.26
CA PRO A 444 8.03 -11.93 2.31
C PRO A 444 7.67 -12.25 0.85
N PHE A 445 7.51 -11.20 0.04
CA PHE A 445 7.24 -11.35 -1.40
C PHE A 445 8.52 -11.68 -2.15
N LEU A 446 9.59 -10.95 -1.88
CA LEU A 446 10.92 -11.25 -2.36
C LEU A 446 11.57 -12.29 -1.43
N LYS A 447 11.69 -13.54 -1.92
CA LYS A 447 12.51 -14.54 -1.24
C LYS A 447 13.97 -14.09 -1.29
N ASP A 448 14.55 -13.74 -0.15
CA ASP A 448 15.97 -13.46 -0.06
C ASP A 448 16.75 -14.74 -0.39
N HIS A 449 17.15 -14.88 -1.66
CA HIS A 449 17.97 -16.01 -2.15
C HIS A 449 19.29 -16.19 -1.38
N ALA A 450 19.67 -15.23 -0.53
CA ALA A 450 20.90 -15.25 0.25
C ALA A 450 20.84 -16.12 1.52
N ASN A 451 19.66 -16.49 2.04
CA ASN A 451 19.54 -17.06 3.40
C ASN A 451 18.88 -18.45 3.51
N GLU A 452 18.54 -19.14 2.42
CA GLU A 452 18.00 -20.51 2.49
C GLU A 452 18.99 -21.57 3.06
N ALA A 453 20.21 -21.17 3.47
CA ALA A 453 21.21 -22.05 4.07
C ALA A 453 21.23 -22.06 5.60
N VAL A 454 20.39 -21.27 6.30
CA VAL A 454 20.36 -21.26 7.77
C VAL A 454 18.92 -21.44 8.24
N ASP A 455 18.61 -22.64 8.75
CA ASP A 455 17.38 -22.94 9.48
C ASP A 455 17.27 -22.04 10.72
N THR A 456 16.84 -20.78 10.56
CA THR A 456 16.51 -19.91 11.69
C THR A 456 15.09 -20.18 12.13
N VAL A 457 14.99 -20.63 13.39
CA VAL A 457 13.77 -20.73 14.18
C VAL A 457 12.94 -19.45 14.00
N PRO A 458 11.62 -19.54 13.72
CA PRO A 458 10.77 -18.36 13.58
C PRO A 458 10.80 -17.57 14.89
N HIS A 459 11.39 -16.38 14.85
CA HIS A 459 11.22 -15.42 15.94
C HIS A 459 9.75 -15.03 15.98
N GLY A 460 9.12 -15.26 17.14
CA GLY A 460 7.71 -14.96 17.37
C GLY A 460 7.38 -13.53 16.98
N CYS A 461 6.32 -13.40 16.18
CA CYS A 461 5.70 -12.12 15.82
C CYS A 461 5.01 -11.49 17.02
#